data_AF-A0A430LLE7-F1
#
_entry.id   AF-A0A430LLE7-F1
#
_cell.length_a   1.000
_cell.length_b   1.000
_cell.length_c   1.000
_cell.angle_alpha   90.00
_cell.angle_beta   90.00
_cell.angle_gamma   90.00
#
_symmetry.space_group_name_H-M   'P 1'
#
loop_
_entity.id
_entity.type
_entity.pdbx_description
1 polymer ?
#
loop_
_entity_poly.entity_id
_entity_poly.type
_entity_poly.pdbx_seq_one_letter_code
_entity_poly.pdbx_strand_id
1 'polypeptide(L)'
;MSGTLSYLTLIIVVGAGVFGLSTAWWLARAGYSNVRVLDRWQVPSPSSAGYDRNKIIQTEYVDGHFSILSQEDIQFWREPLWRDIFHPTGWLYGTDLVYRLS
;
A
#
# COMPACT_ATOMS: atom_id res chain seq x y z
N MET A 1 10.99 -27.80 11.36
CA MET A 1 11.72 -27.99 10.10
C MET A 1 11.10 -27.06 9.07
N SER A 2 11.78 -25.97 8.69
CA SER A 2 11.32 -25.13 7.58
C SER A 2 11.71 -25.83 6.29
N GLY A 3 10.73 -26.31 5.51
CA GLY A 3 11.00 -26.80 4.16
C GLY A 3 11.51 -25.67 3.26
N THR A 4 12.28 -26.01 2.23
CA THR A 4 12.72 -25.06 1.22
C THR A 4 11.49 -24.47 0.51
N LEU A 5 11.43 -23.14 0.39
CA LEU A 5 10.39 -22.43 -0.35
C LEU A 5 10.54 -22.72 -1.86
N SER A 6 9.44 -23.06 -2.52
CA SER A 6 9.35 -23.26 -3.97
C SER A 6 8.17 -22.47 -4.54
N TYR A 7 8.13 -22.25 -5.86
CA TYR A 7 7.04 -21.54 -6.52
C TYR A 7 5.66 -22.24 -6.43
N LEU A 8 5.63 -23.51 -6.04
CA LEU A 8 4.41 -24.30 -5.84
C LEU A 8 3.99 -24.39 -4.37
N THR A 9 4.84 -23.91 -3.45
CA THR A 9 4.55 -23.91 -2.02
C THR A 9 3.30 -23.08 -1.77
N LEU A 10 2.35 -23.65 -1.01
CA LEU A 10 1.14 -22.94 -0.61
C LEU A 10 1.51 -21.77 0.30
N ILE A 11 1.16 -20.56 -0.13
CA ILE A 11 1.28 -19.34 0.67
C ILE A 11 -0.11 -18.84 0.98
N ILE A 12 -0.42 -18.68 2.26
CA ILE A 12 -1.70 -18.12 2.73
C ILE A 12 -1.44 -16.70 3.24
N VAL A 13 -2.12 -15.73 2.64
CA VAL A 13 -2.15 -14.34 3.09
C VAL A 13 -3.45 -14.10 3.83
N VAL A 14 -3.38 -13.68 5.09
CA VAL A 14 -4.56 -13.41 5.93
C VAL A 14 -4.83 -11.90 5.93
N GLY A 15 -6.02 -11.53 5.44
CA GLY A 15 -6.48 -10.16 5.18
C GLY A 15 -6.33 -9.78 3.71
N ALA A 16 -7.44 -9.45 3.05
CA ALA A 16 -7.51 -8.94 1.67
C ALA A 16 -7.67 -7.40 1.65
N GLY A 17 -6.93 -6.71 2.53
CA GLY A 17 -6.77 -5.25 2.50
C GLY A 17 -5.59 -4.83 1.63
N VAL A 18 -5.18 -3.56 1.74
CA VAL A 18 -4.10 -2.94 0.95
C VAL A 18 -2.83 -3.80 0.93
N PHE A 19 -2.26 -4.10 2.11
CA PHE A 19 -1.01 -4.86 2.17
C PHE A 19 -1.18 -6.34 1.82
N GLY A 20 -2.31 -6.96 2.13
CA GLY A 20 -2.54 -8.37 1.78
C GLY A 20 -2.67 -8.57 0.28
N LEU A 21 -3.42 -7.71 -0.41
CA LEU A 21 -3.54 -7.76 -1.87
C LEU A 21 -2.23 -7.37 -2.56
N SER A 22 -1.50 -6.36 -2.05
CA SER A 22 -0.16 -6.01 -2.54
C SER A 22 0.81 -7.19 -2.41
N THR A 23 0.81 -7.87 -1.26
CA THR A 23 1.63 -9.06 -1.02
C THR A 23 1.29 -10.17 -2.00
N ALA A 24 0.00 -10.49 -2.17
CA ALA A 24 -0.43 -11.54 -3.09
C ALA A 24 -0.07 -11.20 -4.56
N TRP A 25 -0.21 -9.94 -4.96
CA TRP A 25 0.16 -9.47 -6.28
C TRP A 25 1.66 -9.62 -6.54
N TRP A 26 2.51 -9.21 -5.61
CA TRP A 26 3.96 -9.35 -5.74
C TRP A 26 4.42 -10.81 -5.71
N LEU A 27 3.80 -11.67 -4.89
CA LEU A 27 4.07 -13.11 -4.92
C LEU A 27 3.71 -13.73 -6.27
N ALA A 28 2.55 -13.39 -6.82
CA ALA A 28 2.14 -13.86 -8.15
C ALA A 28 3.11 -13.39 -9.24
N ARG A 29 3.53 -12.11 -9.20
CA ARG A 29 4.53 -11.55 -10.14
C ARG A 29 5.90 -12.21 -10.01
N ALA A 30 6.28 -12.65 -8.81
CA ALA A 30 7.52 -13.38 -8.59
C ALA A 30 7.46 -14.85 -9.06
N GLY A 31 6.30 -15.32 -9.53
CA GLY A 31 6.13 -16.68 -10.07
C GLY A 31 5.50 -17.69 -9.11
N TYR A 32 5.13 -17.27 -7.89
CA TYR A 32 4.40 -18.16 -6.98
C TYR A 32 2.98 -18.37 -7.50
N SER A 33 2.62 -19.63 -7.71
CA SER A 33 1.34 -20.00 -8.34
C SER A 33 0.29 -20.53 -7.35
N ASN A 34 0.70 -20.81 -6.12
CA ASN A 34 -0.17 -21.37 -5.07
C ASN A 34 -0.38 -20.37 -3.93
N VAL A 35 -0.86 -19.18 -4.27
CA VAL A 35 -1.14 -18.10 -3.30
C VAL A 35 -2.64 -18.03 -3.04
N ARG A 36 -3.05 -18.05 -1.76
CA ARG A 36 -4.45 -17.91 -1.35
C ARG A 36 -4.58 -16.73 -0.39
N VAL A 37 -5.51 -15.83 -0.68
CA VAL A 37 -5.84 -14.70 0.19
C VAL A 37 -7.15 -15.01 0.92
N LEU A 38 -7.14 -14.91 2.24
CA LEU A 38 -8.31 -15.15 3.08
C LEU A 38 -8.73 -13.84 3.75
N ASP A 39 -9.98 -13.45 3.59
CA ASP A 39 -10.58 -12.32 4.31
C ASP A 39 -11.98 -12.71 4.77
N ARG A 40 -12.51 -12.04 5.80
CA ARG A 40 -13.89 -12.29 6.25
C ARG A 40 -14.91 -11.73 5.26
N TRP A 41 -14.52 -10.74 4.46
CA TRP A 41 -15.38 -10.05 3.50
C TRP A 41 -14.90 -10.30 2.07
N GLN A 42 -15.81 -10.11 1.10
CA GLN A 42 -15.41 -10.05 -0.30
C GLN A 42 -14.58 -8.79 -0.57
N VAL A 43 -13.68 -8.86 -1.54
CA VAL A 43 -12.89 -7.71 -1.98
C VAL A 43 -13.77 -6.79 -2.82
N PRO A 44 -13.77 -5.47 -2.58
CA PRO A 44 -13.00 -4.77 -1.53
C PRO A 44 -13.64 -4.92 -0.13
N SER A 45 -12.82 -5.31 0.85
CA SER A 45 -13.26 -5.58 2.22
C SER A 45 -13.75 -4.30 2.90
N PRO A 46 -15.02 -4.20 3.35
CA PRO A 46 -15.56 -2.99 4.00
C PRO A 46 -14.84 -2.60 5.29
N SER A 47 -14.17 -3.56 5.94
CA SER A 47 -13.37 -3.29 7.13
C SER A 47 -11.92 -2.88 6.83
N SER A 48 -11.51 -2.85 5.57
CA SER A 48 -10.16 -2.41 5.20
C SER A 48 -10.03 -0.90 5.36
N ALA A 49 -8.92 -0.44 5.95
CA ALA A 49 -8.61 0.99 5.99
C ALA A 49 -8.45 1.63 4.61
N GLY A 50 -8.19 0.80 3.57
CA GLY A 50 -8.16 1.22 2.17
C GLY A 50 -9.51 1.23 1.48
N TYR A 51 -10.59 0.74 2.11
CA TYR A 51 -11.95 0.88 1.59
C TYR A 51 -12.46 2.30 1.85
N ASP A 52 -11.94 3.22 1.05
CA ASP A 52 -12.17 4.65 1.15
C ASP A 52 -12.27 5.24 -0.27
N ARG A 53 -12.88 6.43 -0.39
CA ARG A 53 -13.01 7.11 -1.69
C ARG A 53 -11.68 7.71 -2.15
N ASN A 54 -10.84 8.13 -1.22
CA ASN A 54 -9.53 8.71 -1.50
C ASN A 54 -8.58 8.49 -0.32
N LYS A 55 -7.28 8.61 -0.60
CA LYS A 55 -6.21 8.66 0.39
C LYS A 55 -5.17 9.68 -0.08
N ILE A 56 -4.49 10.31 0.87
CA ILE A 56 -3.39 11.23 0.60
C ILE A 56 -2.14 10.41 0.32
N ILE A 57 -1.39 10.80 -0.71
CA ILE A 57 -0.02 10.33 -0.97
C ILE A 57 0.90 11.52 -0.73
N GLN A 58 1.90 11.35 0.13
CA GLN A 58 2.94 12.32 0.40
C GLN A 58 4.29 11.59 0.47
N THR A 59 5.38 12.30 0.16
CA THR A 59 6.74 11.73 0.16
C THR A 59 7.62 12.22 1.31
N GLU A 60 7.07 13.13 2.12
CA GLU A 60 7.79 13.78 3.21
C GLU A 60 7.31 13.20 4.53
N TYR A 61 8.21 12.48 5.21
CA TYR A 61 7.99 11.92 6.53
C TYR A 61 9.16 12.31 7.44
N VAL A 62 8.89 12.46 8.75
CA VAL A 62 9.93 12.74 9.75
C VAL A 62 10.97 11.61 9.79
N ASP A 63 10.50 10.37 9.59
CA ASP A 63 11.37 9.21 9.45
C ASP A 63 11.87 9.09 8.01
N GLY A 64 13.19 9.08 7.86
CA GLY A 64 13.85 8.97 6.56
C GLY A 64 13.53 7.67 5.82
N HIS A 65 13.27 6.56 6.53
CA HIS A 65 12.93 5.29 5.89
C HIS A 65 11.60 5.37 5.13
N PHE A 66 10.58 5.97 5.75
CA PHE A 66 9.29 6.15 5.07
C PHE A 66 9.37 7.20 3.96
N SER A 67 10.24 8.19 4.09
CA SER A 67 10.49 9.16 3.00
C SER A 67 11.11 8.49 1.76
N ILE A 68 12.06 7.57 1.94
CA ILE A 68 12.65 6.82 0.83
C ILE A 68 11.61 5.92 0.17
N LEU A 69 10.89 5.12 0.97
CA LEU A 69 9.85 4.22 0.46
C LEU A 69 8.75 4.96 -0.32
N SER A 70 8.29 6.09 0.21
CA SER A 70 7.25 6.88 -0.46
C SER A 70 7.72 7.53 -1.77
N GLN A 71 9.01 7.89 -1.87
CA GLN A 71 9.61 8.35 -3.13
C GLN A 71 9.73 7.24 -4.18
N GLU A 72 9.93 5.99 -3.76
CA GLU A 72 9.87 4.84 -4.66
C GLU A 72 8.43 4.56 -5.08
N ASP A 73 7.49 4.55 -4.13
CA ASP A 73 6.07 4.29 -4.36
C ASP A 73 5.45 5.29 -5.33
N ILE A 74 5.82 6.58 -5.29
CA ILE A 74 5.25 7.59 -6.19
C ILE A 74 5.58 7.31 -7.67
N GLN A 75 6.68 6.60 -7.95
CA GLN A 75 7.00 6.19 -9.31
C GLN A 75 6.05 5.08 -9.77
N PHE A 76 5.73 4.12 -8.90
CA PHE A 76 4.74 3.09 -9.17
C PHE A 76 3.36 3.69 -9.44
N TRP A 77 2.92 4.67 -8.64
CA TRP A 77 1.63 5.35 -8.85
C TRP A 77 1.51 6.07 -10.20
N ARG A 78 2.62 6.33 -10.90
CA ARG A 78 2.62 6.91 -12.26
C ARG A 78 2.52 5.86 -13.37
N GLU A 79 2.61 4.57 -13.05
CA GLU A 79 2.47 3.50 -14.03
C GLU A 79 1.05 3.45 -14.64
N PRO A 80 0.90 2.95 -15.88
CA PRO A 80 -0.40 2.91 -16.58
C PRO A 80 -1.52 2.23 -15.79
N LEU A 81 -1.20 1.25 -14.95
CA LEU A 81 -2.17 0.52 -14.12
C LEU A 81 -2.95 1.45 -13.18
N TRP A 82 -2.35 2.56 -12.75
CA TRP A 82 -2.89 3.45 -11.72
C TRP A 82 -3.36 4.80 -12.26
N ARG A 83 -3.30 4.99 -13.58
CA ARG A 83 -3.56 6.27 -14.26
C ARG A 83 -4.88 6.93 -13.85
N ASP A 84 -5.94 6.14 -13.68
CA ASP A 84 -7.29 6.65 -13.44
C ASP A 84 -7.63 6.83 -11.95
N ILE A 85 -6.71 6.46 -11.05
CA ILE A 85 -6.91 6.57 -9.59
C ILE A 85 -5.85 7.40 -8.88
N PHE A 86 -4.71 7.68 -9.52
CA PHE A 86 -3.69 8.58 -8.98
C PHE A 86 -3.86 10.00 -9.51
N HIS A 87 -4.07 10.95 -8.59
CA HIS A 87 -4.24 12.36 -8.91
C HIS A 87 -3.13 13.19 -8.23
N PRO A 88 -2.06 13.58 -8.94
CA PRO A 88 -0.95 14.33 -8.36
C PRO A 88 -1.29 15.81 -8.20
N THR A 89 -2.19 16.12 -7.26
CA THR A 89 -2.69 17.49 -7.01
C THR A 89 -1.87 18.29 -6.00
N GLY A 90 -0.82 17.69 -5.44
CA GLY A 90 -0.08 18.25 -4.29
C GLY A 90 -0.86 18.12 -2.98
N TRP A 91 -0.26 18.60 -1.90
CA TRP A 91 -0.83 18.63 -0.55
C TRP A 91 -0.46 19.96 0.12
N LEU A 92 -1.29 20.41 1.05
CA LEU A 92 -1.05 21.61 1.85
C LEU A 92 -1.01 21.22 3.32
N TYR A 93 0.03 21.66 4.02
CA TYR A 93 0.17 21.50 5.46
C TYR A 93 0.03 22.85 6.14
N GLY A 94 -1.01 23.00 6.96
CA GLY A 94 -1.24 24.19 7.76
C GLY A 94 -0.79 23.95 9.20
N THR A 95 -0.16 24.96 9.81
CA THR A 95 0.07 25.03 11.25
C THR A 95 -0.47 26.34 11.79
N ASP A 96 -1.09 26.29 12.95
CA ASP A 96 -1.62 27.48 13.62
C ASP A 96 -0.46 28.20 14.32
N LEU A 97 0.22 29.11 13.62
CA LEU A 97 1.16 30.04 14.28
C LEU A 97 0.36 31.13 14.99
N VAL A 98 -0.09 30.84 16.21
CA VAL A 98 -0.44 31.91 17.16
C VAL A 98 0.87 32.55 17.59
N TYR A 99 1.28 33.64 16.92
CA TYR A 99 2.30 34.55 17.44
C TYR A 99 1.78 35.14 18.75
N ARG A 100 2.12 34.51 19.88
CA ARG A 100 1.98 35.12 21.20
C ARG A 100 3.13 36.11 21.34
N LEU A 101 2.91 37.34 20.89
CA LEU A 101 3.76 38.47 21.25
C LEU A 101 3.61 38.65 22.77
N SER A 102 4.67 38.32 23.51
CA SER A 102 4.90 38.77 24.89
C SER A 102 6.25 39.45 24.95
#